data_AF-Q4QL10-F1
#
_entry.id   AF-Q4QL10-F1
#
_cell.length_a   1.000
_cell.length_b   1.000
_cell.length_c   1.000
_cell.angle_alpha   90.00
_cell.angle_beta   90.00
_cell.angle_gamma   90.00
#
_symmetry.space_group_name_H-M   'P 1'
#
loop_
_entity.id
_entity.type
_entity.pdbx_description
1 polymer ?
#
loop_
_entity_poly.entity_id
_entity_poly.type
_entity_poly.pdbx_seq_one_letter_code
_entity_poly.pdbx_strand_id
1 'polypeptide(L)' 'MKMLKGQIVFSQMEGENLKLTIRKNDCSGNQQKGEEVIIVHKYDSTLAIGACVTVSNNSQVKNISSFSPRNPF' A
#
# COMPACT_ATOMS: atom_id res chain seq x y z
N MET A 1 0.25 18.19 -8.80
CA MET A 1 -0.35 17.05 -8.07
C MET A 1 0.77 16.15 -7.58
N LYS A 2 0.87 15.87 -6.28
CA LYS A 2 1.91 14.99 -5.73
C LYS A 2 1.27 13.64 -5.44
N MET A 3 1.60 12.64 -6.24
CA MET A 3 1.23 11.24 -5.98
C MET A 3 2.44 10.56 -5.34
N LEU A 4 2.18 9.86 -4.25
CA LEU A 4 3.16 8.98 -3.64
C LEU A 4 3.00 7.59 -4.24
N LYS A 5 4.12 6.90 -4.46
CA LYS A 5 4.15 5.46 -4.72
C LYS A 5 4.92 4.74 -3.61
N GLY A 6 4.37 3.63 -3.13
CA GLY A 6 4.93 2.91 -1.99
C GLY A 6 4.33 1.53 -1.80
N GLN A 7 4.87 0.80 -0.82
CA GLN A 7 4.47 -0.57 -0.52
C GLN A 7 3.73 -0.63 0.82
N ILE A 8 2.64 -1.40 0.88
CA ILE A 8 1.97 -1.71 2.14
C ILE A 8 2.88 -2.65 2.94
N VAL A 9 3.36 -2.18 4.10
CA VAL A 9 4.19 -2.99 5.01
C VAL A 9 3.38 -3.51 6.20
N PHE A 10 2.22 -2.93 6.47
CA PHE A 10 1.30 -3.39 7.51
C PHE A 10 -0.15 -3.06 7.11
N SER A 11 -1.07 -3.96 7.43
CA SER A 11 -2.51 -3.80 7.20
C SER A 11 -3.27 -4.44 8.35
N GLN A 12 -4.17 -3.68 8.98
CA GLN A 12 -4.98 -4.13 10.11
C GLN A 12 -6.39 -3.55 10.02
N MET A 13 -7.39 -4.28 10.49
CA MET A 13 -8.75 -3.74 10.62
C MET A 13 -8.83 -2.70 11.74
N GLU A 14 -9.47 -1.57 11.46
CA GLU A 14 -9.82 -0.53 12.40
C GLU A 14 -11.33 -0.24 12.23
N GLY A 15 -12.16 -0.99 12.97
CA GLY A 15 -13.60 -1.05 12.73
C GLY A 15 -13.94 -1.70 11.39
N GLU A 16 -14.71 -1.01 10.55
CA GLU A 16 -15.04 -1.43 9.17
C GLU A 16 -13.99 -1.00 8.13
N ASN A 17 -12.93 -0.33 8.58
CA ASN A 17 -11.86 0.19 7.74
C ASN A 17 -10.57 -0.63 7.88
N LEU A 18 -9.64 -0.41 6.96
CA LEU A 18 -8.26 -0.86 7.03
C LEU A 18 -7.35 0.30 7.40
N LYS A 19 -6.55 0.11 8.45
CA LYS A 19 -5.39 0.92 8.75
C LYS A 19 -4.18 0.34 8.02
N LEU A 20 -3.64 1.14 7.12
CA LEU A 20 -2.53 0.77 6.25
C LEU A 20 -1.29 1.57 6.63
N THR A 21 -0.17 0.87 6.84
CA THR A 21 1.15 1.49 6.90
C THR A 21 1.82 1.31 5.54
N ILE A 22 2.05 2.43 4.86
CA ILE A 22 2.64 2.48 3.52
C ILE A 22 4.04 3.04 3.63
N ARG A 23 5.02 2.27 3.17
CA ARG A 23 6.41 2.72 3.07
C ARG A 23 6.64 3.40 1.72
N LYS A 24 7.11 4.65 1.74
CA LYS A 24 7.49 5.43 0.57
C LYS A 24 8.81 4.91 -0.03
N ASN A 25 8.76 3.79 -0.75
CA ASN A 25 9.92 3.15 -1.38
C ASN A 25 9.79 3.01 -2.90
N ASP A 26 8.84 3.71 -3.53
CA ASP A 26 8.52 3.56 -4.96
C ASP A 26 8.26 2.09 -5.40
N CYS A 27 7.85 1.25 -4.44
CA CYS A 27 7.71 -0.20 -4.60
C CYS A 27 9.01 -0.94 -4.98
N SER A 28 10.16 -0.35 -4.66
CA SER A 28 11.46 -1.00 -4.76
C SER A 28 11.64 -1.99 -3.60
N GLY A 29 11.51 -3.29 -3.89
CA GLY A 29 11.59 -4.36 -2.89
C GLY A 29 12.93 -4.46 -2.15
N ASN A 30 13.97 -3.78 -2.66
CA ASN A 30 15.29 -3.74 -2.03
C ASN A 30 15.42 -2.61 -0.99
N GLN A 31 14.44 -1.69 -0.90
CA GLN A 31 14.46 -0.59 0.04
C GLN A 31 13.68 -0.92 1.31
N GLN A 32 14.43 -1.38 2.32
CA GLN A 32 13.92 -1.54 3.69
C GLN A 32 13.80 -0.21 4.45
N LYS A 33 14.34 0.89 3.91
CA LYS A 33 14.29 2.23 4.48
C LYS A 33 13.42 3.14 3.60
N GLY A 34 12.53 3.89 4.24
CA GLY A 34 11.65 4.87 3.61
C GLY A 34 10.76 5.52 4.66
N GLU A 35 10.28 6.72 4.39
CA GLU A 35 9.27 7.35 5.24
C GLU A 35 8.00 6.48 5.24
N GLU A 36 7.39 6.28 6.40
CA GLU A 36 6.16 5.51 6.54
C GLU A 36 4.98 6.46 6.73
N VAL A 37 3.87 6.14 6.08
CA VAL A 37 2.63 6.91 6.13
C VAL A 37 1.51 6.00 6.57
N ILE A 38 0.71 6.45 7.52
CA ILE A 38 -0.45 5.72 8.01
C ILE A 38 -1.69 6.31 7.36
N ILE A 39 -2.50 5.46 6.75
CA ILE A 39 -3.76 5.84 6.10
C ILE A 39 -4.86 4.91 6.58
N VAL A 40 -6.01 5.48 6.94
CA VAL A 40 -7.24 4.73 7.17
C VAL A 40 -8.07 4.78 5.90
N HIS A 41 -8.39 3.62 5.36
CA HIS A 41 -9.13 3.46 4.11
C HIS A 41 -10.28 2.47 4.32
N LYS A 42 -11.38 2.60 3.55
CA LYS A 42 -12.43 1.57 3.58
C LYS A 42 -11.84 0.20 3.27
N TYR A 43 -12.43 -0.86 3.81
CA TYR A 43 -11.96 -2.21 3.50
C TYR A 43 -11.89 -2.44 1.99
N ASP A 44 -10.71 -2.88 1.54
CA ASP A 44 -10.43 -3.27 0.17
C ASP A 44 -9.48 -4.47 0.22
N SER A 45 -9.99 -5.64 -0.18
CA SER A 45 -9.25 -6.90 -0.17
C SER A 45 -7.97 -6.89 -1.02
N THR A 46 -7.83 -5.93 -1.94
CA THR A 46 -6.62 -5.77 -2.76
C THR A 46 -5.51 -5.05 -1.99
N LEU A 47 -5.80 -4.35 -0.89
CA LEU A 47 -4.82 -3.60 -0.09
C LEU A 47 -4.15 -4.47 0.98
N ALA A 48 -3.55 -5.57 0.53
CA ALA A 48 -2.81 -6.51 1.36
C ALA A 48 -1.34 -6.10 1.56
N ILE A 49 -0.71 -6.66 2.59
CA ILE A 49 0.74 -6.49 2.83
C ILE A 49 1.52 -6.94 1.59
N GLY A 50 2.53 -6.16 1.21
CA GLY A 50 3.34 -6.39 0.02
C GLY A 50 2.79 -5.72 -1.24
N ALA A 51 1.53 -5.29 -1.26
CA ALA A 51 0.95 -4.62 -2.42
C ALA A 51 1.63 -3.27 -2.69
N CYS A 52 1.84 -2.98 -3.97
CA CYS A 52 2.30 -1.69 -4.46
C CYS A 52 1.09 -0.78 -4.64
N VAL A 53 1.14 0.42 -4.07
CA VAL A 53 0.03 1.37 -4.08
C VAL A 53 0.49 2.76 -4.48
N THR A 54 -0.41 3.53 -5.08
CA THR A 54 -0.29 4.98 -5.18
C THR A 54 -1.24 5.66 -4.22
N VAL A 55 -0.75 6.67 -3.51
CA VAL A 55 -1.53 7.52 -2.62
C VAL A 55 -1.61 8.92 -3.22
N SER A 56 -2.83 9.42 -3.41
CA SER A 56 -3.05 10.82 -3.80
C SER A 56 -3.24 11.72 -2.58
N ASN A 57 -3.12 13.04 -2.76
CA ASN A 57 -3.32 14.03 -1.70
C ASN A 57 -4.72 13.96 -1.02
N ASN A 58 -5.70 13.33 -1.67
CA ASN A 58 -7.05 13.15 -1.09
C ASN A 58 -7.17 11.85 -0.29
N SER A 59 -6.05 11.27 0.15
CA SER A 59 -5.97 9.98 0.84
C SER A 59 -6.56 8.81 0.05
N GLN A 60 -6.69 8.95 -1.28
CA GLN A 60 -7.12 7.86 -2.13
C GLN A 60 -5.95 6.90 -2.32
N VAL A 61 -6.14 5.66 -1.89
CA VAL A 61 -5.17 4.58 -2.06
C VAL A 61 -5.62 3.73 -3.24
N LYS A 62 -4.76 3.55 -4.22
CA LYS A 62 -5.03 2.69 -5.37
C LYS A 62 -3.97 1.60 -5.44
N ASN A 63 -4.42 0.35 -5.44
CA ASN A 63 -3.54 -0.77 -5.76
C ASN A 63 -3.07 -0.65 -7.23
N ILE A 64 -1.76 -0.62 -7.41
CA ILE A 64 -1.08 -0.63 -8.72
C ILE A 64 -0.09 -1.80 -8.83
N SER A 65 -0.14 -2.75 -7.90
CA SER A 65 0.48 -4.04 -8.13
C SER A 65 -0.16 -4.61 -9.38
N SER A 66 0.62 -4.68 -10.46
CA SER A 66 0.27 -5.57 -11.55
C SER A 66 0.11 -6.93 -10.89
N PHE A 67 -1.10 -7.48 -10.97
CA PHE A 67 -1.39 -8.85 -10.62
C PHE A 67 -0.50 -9.71 -11.54
N SER A 68 0.76 -9.89 -11.16
CA SER A 68 1.60 -10.94 -11.65
C SER A 68 1.32 -12.04 -10.63
N PRO A 69 0.46 -13.02 -10.94
CA PRO A 69 0.46 -14.26 -10.19
C PRO A 69 1.86 -14.83 -10.40
N ARG A 70 2.82 -14.42 -9.56
CA ARG A 70 4.11 -15.07 -9.49
C ARG A 70 3.83 -16.40 -8.84
N ASN A 71 3.50 -17.33 -9.72
CA ASN A 71 3.61 -18.77 -9.64
C ASN A 71 3.23 -19.41 -8.29
N PRO A 72 2.13 -20.18 -8.22
CA PRO A 72 1.96 -21.14 -7.13
C PRO A 72 3.07 -22.19 -7.29
N PHE A 73 4.03 -22.19 -6.37
CA PHE A 73 4.82 -23.38 -6.08
C PHE A 73 4.28 -23.99 -4.80
#